data_AF-A0A497MX03-F1
#
_entry.id   AF-A0A497MX03-F1
#
_cell.length_a   1.000
_cell.length_b   1.000
_cell.length_c   1.000
_cell.angle_alpha   90.00
_cell.angle_beta   90.00
_cell.angle_gamma   90.00
#
_symmetry.space_group_name_H-M   'P 1'
#
loop_
_entity.id
_entity.type
_entity.pdbx_description
1 polymer ?
#
loop_
_entity_poly.entity_id
_entity_poly.type
_entity_poly.pdbx_seq_one_letter_code
_entity_poly.pdbx_strand_id
1 'polypeptide(L)' 'LGVEKYKIEEVALKYNLPLYAIAIKEDIKDVVAPMKEAIFNGAEKAVEAVKRFVRERTAEGEVIIVVGVGNTVGIAQ' A
#
# COMPACT_ATOMS: atom_id res chain seq x y z
N LEU A 1 -4.97 -0.17 -16.09
CA LEU A 1 -5.11 -0.27 -14.62
C LEU A 1 -6.05 -1.44 -14.31
N GLY A 2 -5.55 -2.68 -14.21
CA GLY A 2 -6.45 -3.81 -13.90
C GLY A 2 -5.81 -5.18 -14.12
N VAL A 3 -4.99 -5.31 -15.16
CA VAL A 3 -4.33 -6.59 -15.48
C VAL A 3 -3.31 -6.99 -14.40
N GLU A 4 -2.54 -6.04 -13.86
CA GLU A 4 -1.56 -6.34 -12.80
C GLU A 4 -2.24 -6.70 -11.47
N LYS A 5 -3.25 -5.92 -11.07
CA LYS A 5 -4.04 -6.20 -9.87
C LYS A 5 -4.69 -7.59 -9.96
N TYR A 6 -5.30 -7.91 -11.09
CA TYR A 6 -5.94 -9.20 -11.33
C TYR A 6 -4.95 -10.36 -11.19
N LYS A 7 -3.75 -10.23 -11.77
CA LYS A 7 -2.70 -11.26 -11.63
C LYS A 7 -2.25 -11.45 -10.18
N ILE A 8 -2.11 -10.37 -9.40
CA ILE A 8 -1.77 -10.45 -7.97
C ILE A 8 -2.88 -11.17 -7.21
N GLU A 9 -4.15 -10.81 -7.45
CA GLU A 9 -5.31 -11.43 -6.80
C GLU A 9 -5.47 -12.91 -7.17
N GLU A 10 -5.27 -13.26 -8.44
CA GLU A 10 -5.32 -14.65 -8.93
C GLU A 10 -4.25 -15.52 -8.26
N VAL A 11 -3.00 -15.04 -8.21
CA VAL A 11 -1.90 -15.77 -7.57
C VAL A 11 -2.15 -15.89 -6.07
N ALA A 12 -2.54 -14.81 -5.40
CA ALA A 12 -2.82 -14.85 -3.97
C ALA A 12 -3.96 -15.83 -3.64
N LEU A 13 -5.02 -15.85 -4.44
CA LEU A 13 -6.11 -16.79 -4.29
C LEU A 13 -5.64 -18.24 -4.50
N LYS A 14 -4.83 -18.50 -5.54
CA LYS A 14 -4.26 -19.82 -5.83
C LYS A 14 -3.46 -20.39 -4.65
N TYR A 15 -2.72 -19.54 -3.94
CA TYR A 15 -1.90 -19.93 -2.80
C TYR A 15 -2.57 -19.65 -1.44
N ASN A 16 -3.84 -19.25 -1.45
CA ASN A 16 -4.62 -18.89 -0.26
C ASN A 16 -3.92 -17.87 0.66
N LEU A 17 -3.22 -16.91 0.04
CA LEU A 17 -2.48 -15.86 0.73
C LEU A 17 -3.43 -14.71 1.10
N PRO A 18 -3.43 -14.24 2.35
CA PRO A 18 -4.20 -13.06 2.73
C PRO A 18 -3.58 -11.82 2.07
N LEU A 19 -4.42 -11.03 1.39
CA LEU A 19 -4.02 -9.75 0.78
C LEU A 19 -4.53 -8.58 1.61
N TYR A 20 -3.63 -7.63 1.85
CA TYR A 20 -3.93 -6.37 2.52
C TYR A 20 -3.43 -5.20 1.69
N ALA A 21 -4.13 -4.06 1.76
CA ALA A 21 -3.75 -2.85 1.05
C ALA A 21 -3.84 -1.65 1.99
N ILE A 22 -2.82 -0.78 1.93
CA ILE A 22 -2.80 0.53 2.57
C ILE A 22 -2.77 1.55 1.43
N ALA A 23 -3.70 2.51 1.46
CA ALA A 23 -3.82 3.52 0.43
C ALA A 23 -3.93 4.91 1.06
N ILE A 24 -3.19 5.85 0.50
CA ILE A 24 -3.36 7.28 0.76
C ILE A 24 -4.31 7.78 -0.33
N LYS A 25 -5.47 8.30 0.07
CA LYS A 25 -6.47 8.82 -0.87
C LYS A 25 -6.39 10.34 -0.90
N GLU A 26 -6.37 10.90 -2.10
CA GLU A 26 -6.43 12.34 -2.37
C GLU A 26 -7.74 12.65 -3.11
N ASP A 27 -8.36 13.79 -2.80
CA ASP A 27 -9.48 14.31 -3.61
C ASP A 27 -8.92 15.03 -4.84
N ILE A 28 -9.70 15.11 -5.92
CA ILE A 28 -9.27 15.83 -7.14
C ILE A 28 -8.96 17.31 -6.86
N LYS A 29 -9.63 17.90 -5.87
CA LYS A 29 -9.37 19.28 -5.42
C LYS A 29 -7.99 19.45 -4.79
N ASP A 30 -7.43 18.38 -4.23
CA ASP A 30 -6.13 18.38 -3.58
C ASP A 30 -4.98 18.36 -4.59
N VAL A 31 -5.26 17.96 -5.85
CA VAL A 31 -4.28 17.94 -6.94
C VAL A 31 -4.03 19.33 -7.52
N VAL A 32 -5.03 20.22 -7.46
CA VAL A 32 -4.97 21.56 -8.04
C VAL A 32 -4.70 22.67 -7.02
N ALA A 33 -4.64 22.32 -5.73
CA ALA A 33 -4.39 23.21 -4.61
C ALA A 33 -3.06 22.86 -3.92
N PRO A 34 -2.51 23.73 -3.05
CA PRO A 34 -1.39 23.37 -2.21
C PRO A 34 -1.66 22.09 -1.42
N MET A 35 -0.65 21.21 -1.34
CA MET A 35 -0.78 19.93 -0.67
C MET A 35 -1.21 20.10 0.79
N LYS A 36 -2.26 19.37 1.19
CA LYS A 36 -2.72 19.34 2.57
C LYS A 36 -1.71 18.62 3.46
N GLU A 37 -1.52 19.12 4.67
CA GLU A 37 -0.66 18.48 5.68
C GLU A 37 -1.03 17.00 5.93
N ALA A 38 -2.32 16.66 5.87
CA ALA A 38 -2.79 15.28 6.03
C ALA A 38 -2.28 14.33 4.93
N ILE A 39 -2.11 14.83 3.71
CA ILE A 39 -1.57 14.09 2.56
C ILE A 39 -0.05 14.00 2.67
N PHE A 40 0.59 15.13 2.99
CA PHE A 40 2.04 15.21 3.20
C PHE A 40 2.52 14.20 4.25
N ASN A 41 1.84 14.13 5.39
CA ASN A 41 2.12 13.18 6.46
C ASN A 41 1.59 11.76 6.17
N GLY A 42 0.97 11.53 5.02
CA GLY A 42 0.34 10.27 4.66
C GLY A 42 1.33 9.12 4.51
N ALA A 43 2.52 9.39 3.95
CA ALA A 43 3.56 8.38 3.74
C ALA A 43 4.08 7.81 5.07
N GLU A 44 4.39 8.68 6.03
CA GLU A 44 4.85 8.26 7.36
C GLU A 44 3.78 7.44 8.09
N LYS A 45 2.51 7.90 8.03
CA LYS A 45 1.37 7.14 8.58
C LYS A 45 1.20 5.78 7.91
N ALA A 46 1.42 5.68 6.60
CA ALA A 46 1.33 4.42 5.87
C ALA A 46 2.43 3.44 6.31
N VAL A 47 3.66 3.91 6.51
CA VAL A 47 4.77 3.10 7.02
C VAL A 47 4.46 2.56 8.41
N GLU A 48 3.98 3.41 9.32
CA GLU A 48 3.60 2.97 10.67
C GLU A 48 2.42 1.99 10.65
N ALA A 49 1.46 2.18 9.73
CA ALA A 49 0.37 1.23 9.53
C ALA A 49 0.88 -0.14 9.04
N VAL A 50 1.84 -0.17 8.10
CA VAL A 50 2.48 -1.43 7.63
C VAL A 50 3.18 -2.13 8.80
N LYS A 51 4.00 -1.42 9.57
CA LYS A 51 4.72 -1.99 10.73
C LYS A 51 3.75 -2.57 11.75
N ARG A 52 2.65 -1.86 12.04
CA ARG A 52 1.61 -2.35 12.95
C ARG A 52 0.93 -3.60 12.39
N PHE A 53 0.57 -3.60 11.11
CA PHE A 53 -0.02 -4.76 10.45
C PHE A 53 0.84 -6.00 10.55
N VAL A 54 2.13 -5.87 10.25
CA VAL A 54 3.10 -6.97 10.39
C VAL A 54 3.08 -7.53 11.80
N ARG A 55 3.19 -6.67 12.83
CA ARG A 55 3.20 -7.13 14.23
C ARG A 55 1.89 -7.78 14.69
N GLU A 56 0.74 -7.29 14.22
CA GLU A 56 -0.57 -7.75 14.70
C GLU A 56 -1.12 -8.94 13.91
N ARG A 57 -0.69 -9.13 12.66
CA ARG A 57 -1.30 -10.11 11.73
C ARG A 57 -0.37 -11.26 11.35
N THR A 58 0.87 -11.25 11.83
CA THR A 58 1.85 -12.30 11.51
C THR A 58 2.57 -12.76 12.76
N ALA A 59 3.18 -13.94 12.67
CA ALA A 59 3.99 -14.53 13.72
C ALA A 59 5.47 -14.55 13.36
N GLU A 60 6.33 -14.71 14.36
CA GLU A 60 7.75 -14.91 14.13
C GLU A 60 8.00 -16.15 13.25
N GLY A 61 8.87 -16.00 12.26
CA GLY A 61 9.17 -17.05 11.28
C GLY A 61 8.28 -17.05 10.04
N GLU A 62 7.21 -16.24 9.99
CA GLU A 62 6.41 -16.06 8.78
C GLU A 62 7.10 -15.13 7.77
N VAL A 63 6.89 -15.42 6.48
CA VAL A 63 7.44 -14.62 5.37
C VAL A 63 6.38 -13.65 4.89
N ILE A 64 6.75 -12.37 4.80
CA ILE A 64 5.86 -11.28 4.37
C ILE A 64 6.46 -10.63 3.14
N ILE A 65 5.62 -10.36 2.14
CA ILE A 65 5.99 -9.62 0.94
C ILE A 65 5.29 -8.27 0.99
N VAL A 66 6.07 -7.19 1.00
CA VAL A 66 5.56 -5.82 0.91
C VAL A 66 5.82 -5.31 -0.51
N VAL A 67 4.76 -4.92 -1.22
CA VAL A 67 4.84 -4.43 -2.60
C VAL A 67 4.31 -3.00 -2.65
N GLY A 68 5.13 -2.08 -3.16
CA GLY A 68 4.69 -0.74 -3.54
C GLY A 68 4.03 -0.79 -4.92
N VAL A 69 2.76 -0.39 -5.02
CA VAL A 69 2.02 -0.37 -6.29
C VAL A 69 1.84 1.08 -6.74
N GLY A 70 2.13 1.38 -8.01
CA GLY A 70 2.01 2.72 -8.58
C GLY A 70 3.11 3.69 -8.11
N ASN A 71 2.75 4.95 -7.84
CA ASN A 71 3.69 6.03 -7.47
C ASN A 71 4.38 5.83 -6.11
N THR A 72 3.96 4.82 -5.34
CA THR A 72 4.45 4.49 -4.00
C THR A 72 5.95 4.12 -3.98
N VAL A 73 6.52 3.69 -5.11
CA VAL A 73 7.97 3.40 -5.27
C VAL A 73 8.78 4.69 -5.53
N GLY A 74 8.12 5.84 -5.54
CA GLY A 74 8.67 7.08 -6.05
C GLY A 74 8.56 7.10 -7.57
N ILE A 75 8.18 8.25 -8.11
CA ILE A 75 8.62 8.60 -9.45
C ILE A 75 10.14 8.62 -9.35
N ALA A 76 10.81 7.57 -9.84
CA ALA A 76 12.21 7.62 -10.16
C ALA A 76 12.35 8.42 -11.47
N GLN A 77 12.07 9.73 -11.41
CA GLN A 77 12.43 10.75 -12.40
C GLN A 77 12.68 12.07 -11.68
#